data_AF-A0A7Y3TQV5-F1
#
_entry.id   AF-A0A7Y3TQV5-F1
#
_cell.length_a   1.000
_cell.length_b   1.000
_cell.length_c   1.000
_cell.angle_alpha   90.00
_cell.angle_beta   90.00
_cell.angle_gamma   90.00
#
_symmetry.space_group_name_H-M   'P 1'
#
loop_
_entity.id
_entity.type
_entity.pdbx_description
1 polymer ?
#
loop_
_entity_poly.entity_id
_entity_poly.type
_entity_poly.pdbx_seq_one_letter_code
_entity_poly.pdbx_strand_id
1 'polypeptide(L)'
;MKLLHLKIVLLIYLGLAGCSLSQSSMVTSSDNGASDNAVSAETLAPAEKFRSAEMLAWDAAVIVQHPPHLADTWQSARVKWRQAIRLLESISGKTPLAAQANAKLAIYRKNYAAISQRLVAEQTAKDQLGKAQTLAWQAAVTVQNPPHSLKVWQRASQKWAAAIALLATVPPKTSVTETSRSKLVTYRNNFSVVARRLQTERAAERAVQQFAKFTSTLVSLQTQAEMGTTRYPLGIDYSNYRQTVQALKGALTRFEQEPEAIRHPVYQPLSAAIADYDFVQSVWDSYLKHKQANISWLNNQDFYNLLIPLTLIDSATLLQKYKVKIYQASGVPKVSLKLTAWEIWEQAGRHVDVAQQRVSTQVDEASVQSFHSMF
;
A
#
# COMPACT_ATOMS: atom_id res chain seq x y z
N MET A 1 33.12 -4.82 -19.37
CA MET A 1 31.97 -3.91 -19.11
C MET A 1 30.68 -4.71 -19.28
N LYS A 2 29.77 -4.64 -18.31
CA LYS A 2 28.52 -5.43 -18.16
C LYS A 2 28.73 -6.90 -17.81
N LEU A 3 28.91 -7.18 -16.52
CA LEU A 3 28.39 -8.40 -15.88
C LEU A 3 28.58 -8.25 -14.36
N LEU A 4 27.67 -7.54 -13.69
CA LEU A 4 27.38 -7.80 -12.29
C LEU A 4 25.88 -8.01 -12.19
N HIS A 5 25.49 -9.28 -12.24
CA HIS A 5 24.11 -9.70 -12.09
C HIS A 5 23.63 -9.34 -10.69
N LEU A 6 22.63 -8.47 -10.71
CA LEU A 6 21.80 -7.95 -9.64
C LEU A 6 21.13 -9.09 -8.87
N LYS A 7 21.88 -9.75 -7.97
CA LYS A 7 21.33 -10.47 -6.82
C LYS A 7 20.85 -9.42 -5.80
N ILE A 8 19.78 -8.70 -6.12
CA ILE A 8 18.91 -8.12 -5.08
C ILE A 8 17.94 -9.22 -4.71
N VAL A 9 18.49 -10.19 -3.97
CA VAL A 9 17.70 -10.93 -3.00
C VAL A 9 17.23 -9.87 -2.00
N LEU A 10 15.92 -9.86 -1.78
CA LEU A 10 15.20 -9.05 -0.81
C LEU A 10 15.64 -9.43 0.62
N LEU A 11 16.89 -9.13 0.96
CA LEU A 11 17.46 -9.17 2.30
C LEU A 11 17.87 -7.74 2.66
N ILE A 12 16.87 -6.87 2.72
CA ILE A 12 17.01 -5.68 3.55
C ILE A 12 16.75 -6.17 4.96
N TYR A 13 17.85 -6.42 5.67
CA TYR A 13 17.92 -6.49 7.11
C TYR A 13 17.00 -5.41 7.70
N LEU A 14 15.85 -5.84 8.21
CA LEU A 14 15.13 -5.10 9.24
C LEU A 14 16.10 -5.01 10.42
N GLY A 15 16.71 -3.84 10.59
CA GLY A 15 17.43 -3.47 11.80
C GLY A 15 16.46 -3.49 12.98
N LEU A 16 16.27 -4.67 13.55
CA LEU A 16 15.73 -4.88 14.88
C LEU A 16 16.78 -4.38 15.88
N ALA A 17 16.83 -3.06 16.05
CA ALA A 17 17.50 -2.44 17.18
C ALA A 17 16.56 -2.54 18.39
N GLY A 18 16.84 -3.53 19.25
CA GLY A 18 16.59 -3.55 20.70
C GLY A 18 15.25 -3.01 21.20
N CYS A 19 14.22 -3.86 21.24
CA CYS A 19 13.22 -3.77 22.30
C CYS A 19 13.86 -4.30 23.59
N SER A 20 14.24 -3.42 24.51
CA SER A 20 14.44 -3.85 25.90
C SER A 20 13.07 -4.19 26.49
N LEU A 21 12.81 -5.49 26.67
CA LEU A 21 11.75 -5.94 27.55
C LEU A 21 12.09 -5.52 28.98
N SER A 22 11.52 -4.44 29.46
CA SER A 22 11.38 -4.20 30.89
C SER A 22 10.24 -5.08 31.39
N GLN A 23 10.63 -6.23 31.97
CA GLN A 23 9.79 -7.06 32.82
C GLN A 23 9.16 -6.19 33.92
N SER A 24 7.83 -6.07 33.92
CA SER A 24 7.09 -5.67 35.11
C SER A 24 7.21 -6.80 36.13
N SER A 25 8.22 -6.72 36.99
CA SER A 25 8.22 -7.45 38.25
C SER A 25 7.10 -6.88 39.12
N MET A 26 6.01 -7.64 39.26
CA MET A 26 5.10 -7.50 40.39
C MET A 26 5.89 -7.76 41.67
N VAL A 27 6.36 -6.69 42.30
CA VAL A 27 6.80 -6.70 43.68
C VAL A 27 5.58 -6.39 44.53
N THR A 28 5.01 -7.44 45.12
CA THR A 28 4.14 -7.33 46.28
C THR A 28 5.04 -7.03 47.49
N SER A 29 5.23 -5.75 47.81
CA SER A 29 5.69 -5.34 49.14
C SER A 29 4.50 -4.83 49.93
N SER A 30 3.96 -5.72 50.75
CA SER A 30 3.37 -5.35 52.03
C SER A 30 4.39 -4.52 52.79
N ASP A 31 4.07 -3.28 53.15
CA ASP A 31 4.52 -2.78 54.43
C ASP A 31 3.57 -1.73 55.01
N ASN A 32 3.30 -1.93 56.28
CA ASN A 32 2.47 -1.12 57.15
C ASN A 32 3.23 0.14 57.57
N GLY A 33 2.47 1.19 57.88
CA GLY A 33 2.89 2.17 58.88
C GLY A 33 3.68 3.37 58.38
N ALA A 34 2.95 4.41 57.98
CA ALA A 34 3.37 5.79 58.18
C ALA A 34 2.12 6.67 58.34
N SER A 35 1.47 6.52 59.49
CA SER A 35 0.84 7.66 60.15
C SER A 35 1.96 8.62 60.51
N ASP A 36 1.95 9.83 59.95
CA ASP A 36 1.95 11.08 60.73
C ASP A 36 2.29 12.29 59.87
N ASN A 37 1.52 13.36 60.11
CA ASN A 37 1.69 14.74 59.65
C ASN A 37 1.19 15.10 58.25
N ALA A 38 -0.09 14.80 57.97
CA ALA A 38 -0.91 15.71 57.18
C ALA A 38 -1.35 16.89 58.06
N VAL A 39 -0.43 17.84 58.31
CA VAL A 39 -0.83 19.18 58.75
C VAL A 39 -1.61 19.80 57.58
N SER A 40 -2.93 19.78 57.67
CA SER A 40 -3.82 20.38 56.69
C SER A 40 -3.36 21.80 56.39
N ALA A 41 -3.26 22.18 55.11
CA ALA A 41 -2.82 23.52 54.69
C ALA A 41 -3.61 24.68 55.33
N GLU A 42 -4.75 24.39 55.97
CA GLU A 42 -5.54 25.32 56.78
C GLU A 42 -4.84 25.80 58.07
N THR A 43 -3.97 25.00 58.70
CA THR A 43 -3.37 25.35 60.01
C THR A 43 -2.03 26.07 59.95
N LEU A 44 -1.40 26.19 58.76
CA LEU A 44 -0.11 26.89 58.61
C LEU A 44 -0.24 28.41 58.77
N ALA A 45 0.75 29.03 59.40
CA ALA A 45 0.84 30.47 59.51
C ALA A 45 1.02 31.12 58.12
N PRO A 46 0.54 32.36 57.89
CA PRO A 46 0.66 33.03 56.59
C PRO A 46 2.08 33.08 56.01
N ALA A 47 3.10 33.28 56.86
CA ALA A 47 4.51 33.30 56.44
C ALA A 47 5.02 31.92 56.00
N GLU A 48 4.58 30.85 56.67
CA GLU A 48 4.95 29.47 56.31
C GLU A 48 4.30 29.05 54.99
N LYS A 49 3.02 29.41 54.78
CA LYS A 49 2.33 29.24 53.50
C LYS A 49 3.08 29.91 52.36
N PHE A 50 3.49 31.16 52.56
CA PHE A 50 4.25 31.91 51.57
C PHE A 50 5.59 31.25 51.24
N ARG A 51 6.40 30.90 52.25
CA ARG A 51 7.70 30.25 52.07
C ARG A 51 7.58 28.89 51.37
N SER A 52 6.62 28.06 51.79
CA SER A 52 6.36 26.76 51.16
C SER A 52 5.93 26.90 49.70
N ALA A 53 5.14 27.94 49.38
CA ALA A 53 4.78 28.24 48.00
C ALA A 53 5.99 28.64 47.15
N GLU A 54 6.94 29.40 47.70
CA GLU A 54 8.19 29.73 47.01
C GLU A 54 9.07 28.51 46.75
N MET A 55 9.21 27.62 47.72
CA MET A 55 9.97 26.37 47.55
C MET A 55 9.36 25.48 46.47
N LEU A 56 8.04 25.26 46.51
CA LEU A 56 7.34 24.46 45.48
C LEU A 56 7.45 25.07 44.08
N ALA A 57 7.35 26.40 43.97
CA ALA A 57 7.53 27.12 42.71
C ALA A 57 8.95 27.02 42.18
N TRP A 58 9.95 27.16 43.06
CA TRP A 58 11.36 27.01 42.71
C TRP A 58 11.65 25.58 42.23
N ASP A 59 11.21 24.57 42.97
CA ASP A 59 11.32 23.16 42.58
C ASP A 59 10.68 22.91 41.20
N ALA A 60 9.45 23.43 41.00
CA ALA A 60 8.74 23.28 39.73
C ALA A 60 9.49 23.91 38.56
N ALA A 61 10.14 25.06 38.79
CA ALA A 61 10.95 25.73 37.78
C ALA A 61 12.25 24.97 37.49
N VAL A 62 12.92 24.44 38.52
CA VAL A 62 14.17 23.69 38.38
C VAL A 62 13.97 22.40 37.59
N ILE A 63 12.93 21.62 37.88
CA ILE A 63 12.72 20.32 37.21
C ILE A 63 12.40 20.43 35.71
N VAL A 64 12.01 21.62 35.22
CA VAL A 64 11.69 21.85 33.81
C VAL A 64 12.74 22.66 33.06
N GLN A 65 13.88 22.93 33.68
CA GLN A 65 15.01 23.55 32.99
C GLN A 65 15.57 22.61 31.92
N HIS A 66 16.12 23.18 30.84
CA HIS A 66 16.72 22.41 29.74
C HIS A 66 15.76 21.41 29.05
N PRO A 67 14.61 21.86 28.51
CA PRO A 67 13.73 20.99 27.71
C PRO A 67 14.45 20.45 26.45
N PRO A 68 13.97 19.35 25.84
CA PRO A 68 12.67 18.71 26.09
C PRO A 68 12.67 17.71 27.24
N HIS A 69 11.50 17.54 27.88
CA HIS A 69 11.28 16.58 28.97
C HIS A 69 10.13 15.64 28.64
N LEU A 70 10.11 14.47 29.29
CA LEU A 70 8.98 13.54 29.25
C LEU A 70 7.74 14.16 29.89
N ALA A 71 6.56 13.65 29.51
CA ALA A 71 5.27 14.11 30.04
C ALA A 71 5.20 14.07 31.57
N ASP A 72 5.81 13.06 32.21
CA ASP A 72 5.79 12.91 33.66
C ASP A 72 6.51 14.06 34.37
N THR A 73 7.64 14.54 33.83
CA THR A 73 8.36 15.72 34.35
C THR A 73 7.49 16.98 34.30
N TRP A 74 6.80 17.21 33.17
CA TRP A 74 5.88 18.35 33.03
C TRP A 74 4.70 18.23 33.98
N GLN A 75 4.18 17.01 34.17
CA GLN A 75 3.08 16.75 35.09
C GLN A 75 3.50 17.02 36.55
N SER A 76 4.68 16.57 36.98
CA SER A 76 5.23 16.87 38.30
C SER A 76 5.36 18.38 38.53
N ALA A 77 5.85 19.12 37.53
CA ALA A 77 5.95 20.59 37.61
C ALA A 77 4.56 21.25 37.70
N ARG A 78 3.59 20.77 36.92
CA ARG A 78 2.20 21.24 36.95
C ARG A 78 1.59 21.09 38.35
N VAL A 79 1.80 19.93 38.98
CA VAL A 79 1.31 19.64 40.33
C VAL A 79 1.94 20.59 41.36
N LYS A 80 3.26 20.77 41.33
CA LYS A 80 3.98 21.69 42.24
C LYS A 80 3.54 23.14 42.08
N TRP A 81 3.40 23.63 40.84
CA TRP A 81 2.83 24.96 40.57
C TRP A 81 1.41 25.11 41.13
N ARG A 82 0.56 24.08 40.99
CA ARG A 82 -0.81 24.10 41.54
C ARG A 82 -0.82 24.13 43.07
N GLN A 83 0.07 23.40 43.72
CA GLN A 83 0.22 23.41 45.18
C GLN A 83 0.69 24.79 45.67
N ALA A 84 1.69 25.38 45.02
CA ALA A 84 2.17 26.74 45.33
C ALA A 84 1.04 27.79 45.21
N ILE A 85 0.25 27.73 44.13
CA ILE A 85 -0.92 28.60 43.92
C ILE A 85 -1.93 28.46 45.07
N ARG A 86 -2.29 27.23 45.45
CA ARG A 86 -3.26 26.98 46.53
C ARG A 86 -2.79 27.54 47.87
N LEU A 87 -1.50 27.43 48.18
CA LEU A 87 -0.93 28.01 49.40
C LEU A 87 -1.05 29.54 49.41
N LEU A 88 -0.73 30.22 48.30
CA LEU A 88 -0.87 31.67 48.19
C LEU A 88 -2.34 32.14 48.24
N GLU A 89 -3.26 31.40 47.61
CA GLU A 89 -4.71 31.69 47.65
C GLU A 89 -5.30 31.57 49.06
N SER A 90 -4.70 30.75 49.93
CA SER A 90 -5.12 30.56 51.32
C SER A 90 -4.63 31.64 52.30
N ILE A 91 -3.81 32.60 51.83
CA ILE A 91 -3.34 33.73 52.65
C ILE A 91 -4.44 34.79 52.68
N SER A 92 -4.94 35.11 53.87
CA SER A 92 -5.98 36.13 54.05
C SER A 92 -5.51 37.50 53.54
N GLY A 93 -6.41 38.21 52.84
CA GLY A 93 -6.18 39.57 52.35
C GLY A 93 -5.94 40.61 53.43
N LYS A 94 -6.18 40.27 54.71
CA LYS A 94 -5.93 41.13 55.88
C LYS A 94 -4.52 40.98 56.46
N THR A 95 -3.69 40.10 55.91
CA THR A 95 -2.32 39.88 56.41
C THR A 95 -1.33 40.87 55.78
N PRO A 96 -0.22 41.21 56.46
CA PRO A 96 0.83 42.06 55.87
C PRO A 96 1.44 41.49 54.58
N LEU A 97 1.33 40.17 54.37
CA LEU A 97 1.85 39.47 53.18
C LEU A 97 0.90 39.47 51.99
N ALA A 98 -0.34 39.95 52.13
CA ALA A 98 -1.37 39.85 51.09
C ALA A 98 -0.94 40.43 49.74
N ALA A 99 -0.30 41.61 49.74
CA ALA A 99 0.18 42.25 48.52
C ALA A 99 1.26 41.41 47.80
N GLN A 100 2.22 40.85 48.56
CA GLN A 100 3.27 40.01 48.01
C GLN A 100 2.73 38.67 47.50
N ALA A 101 1.80 38.07 48.25
CA ALA A 101 1.12 36.84 47.86
C ALA A 101 0.38 37.02 46.53
N ASN A 102 -0.37 38.12 46.38
CA ASN A 102 -1.08 38.45 45.14
C ASN A 102 -0.14 38.67 43.95
N ALA A 103 1.00 39.34 44.16
CA ALA A 103 2.00 39.54 43.11
C ALA A 103 2.60 38.21 42.63
N LYS A 104 2.98 37.31 43.55
CA LYS A 104 3.49 35.97 43.22
C LYS A 104 2.42 35.09 42.56
N LEU A 105 1.17 35.18 43.02
CA LEU A 105 0.05 34.43 42.48
C LEU A 105 -0.15 34.71 40.98
N ALA A 106 -0.04 35.97 40.56
CA ALA A 106 -0.11 36.34 39.15
C ALA A 106 0.99 35.67 38.30
N ILE A 107 2.22 35.60 38.82
CA ILE A 107 3.36 34.94 38.15
C ILE A 107 3.13 33.43 38.11
N TYR A 108 2.74 32.83 39.23
CA TYR A 108 2.61 31.37 39.36
C TYR A 108 1.47 30.84 38.48
N ARG A 109 0.36 31.58 38.36
CA ARG A 109 -0.73 31.26 37.44
C ARG A 109 -0.28 31.27 35.97
N LYS A 110 0.56 32.23 35.56
CA LYS A 110 1.15 32.26 34.21
C LYS A 110 2.06 31.04 33.96
N ASN A 111 2.93 30.72 34.91
CA ASN A 111 3.81 29.55 34.81
C ASN A 111 3.01 28.24 34.77
N TYR A 112 2.02 28.09 35.64
CA TYR A 112 1.11 26.95 35.63
C TYR A 112 0.42 26.76 34.27
N ALA A 113 -0.08 27.84 33.67
CA ALA A 113 -0.70 27.80 32.35
C ALA A 113 0.30 27.36 31.27
N ALA A 114 1.52 27.92 31.25
CA ALA A 114 2.57 27.55 30.31
C ALA A 114 2.99 26.08 30.44
N ILE A 115 3.17 25.58 31.67
CA ILE A 115 3.50 24.18 31.93
C ILE A 115 2.36 23.24 31.54
N SER A 116 1.11 23.65 31.78
CA SER A 116 -0.06 22.88 31.37
C SER A 116 -0.14 22.75 29.84
N GLN A 117 0.13 23.82 29.10
CA GLN A 117 0.19 23.79 27.63
C GLN A 117 1.33 22.88 27.13
N ARG A 118 2.52 22.95 27.74
CA ARG A 118 3.65 22.08 27.38
C ARG A 118 3.34 20.61 27.60
N LEU A 119 2.71 20.26 28.72
CA LEU A 119 2.28 18.89 28.98
C LEU A 119 1.32 18.38 27.92
N VAL A 120 0.33 19.18 27.51
CA VAL A 120 -0.62 18.80 26.45
C VAL A 120 0.11 18.56 25.13
N ALA A 121 1.05 19.43 24.77
CA ALA A 121 1.87 19.25 23.56
C ALA A 121 2.71 17.97 23.63
N GLU A 122 3.32 17.67 24.77
CA GLU A 122 4.13 16.47 24.99
C GLU A 122 3.29 15.18 24.89
N GLN A 123 2.11 15.15 25.51
CA GLN A 123 1.19 14.02 25.42
C GLN A 123 0.68 13.83 23.99
N THR A 124 0.29 14.92 23.32
CA THR A 124 -0.17 14.88 21.93
C THR A 124 0.92 14.33 21.01
N ALA A 125 2.17 14.79 21.18
CA ALA A 125 3.30 14.32 20.40
C ALA A 125 3.57 12.83 20.60
N LYS A 126 3.55 12.36 21.86
CA LYS A 126 3.74 10.94 22.19
C LYS A 126 2.64 10.06 21.58
N ASP A 127 1.39 10.49 21.67
CA ASP A 127 0.25 9.77 21.10
C ASP A 127 0.30 9.71 19.56
N GLN A 128 0.66 10.82 18.91
CA GLN A 128 0.83 10.87 17.45
C GLN A 128 1.95 9.94 16.99
N LEU A 129 3.10 9.96 17.67
CA LEU A 129 4.22 9.06 17.37
C LEU A 129 3.79 7.60 17.51
N GLY A 130 3.14 7.23 18.63
CA GLY A 130 2.67 5.87 18.88
C GLY A 130 1.69 5.39 17.80
N LYS A 131 0.66 6.19 17.49
CA LYS A 131 -0.31 5.87 16.43
C LYS A 131 0.35 5.71 15.06
N ALA A 132 1.31 6.59 14.74
CA ALA A 132 2.05 6.51 13.48
C ALA A 132 2.89 5.23 13.39
N GLN A 133 3.52 4.81 14.48
CA GLN A 133 4.27 3.55 14.53
C GLN A 133 3.37 2.34 14.32
N THR A 134 2.21 2.31 14.97
CA THR A 134 1.23 1.22 14.78
C THR A 134 0.76 1.13 13.33
N LEU A 135 0.38 2.26 12.71
CA LEU A 135 -0.07 2.29 11.31
C LEU A 135 1.04 1.87 10.33
N ALA A 136 2.26 2.35 10.55
CA ALA A 136 3.43 1.97 9.75
C ALA A 136 3.73 0.46 9.84
N TRP A 137 3.68 -0.10 11.04
CA TRP A 137 3.86 -1.53 11.26
C TRP A 137 2.77 -2.35 10.55
N GLN A 138 1.50 -1.97 10.73
CA GLN A 138 0.38 -2.63 10.05
C GLN A 138 0.54 -2.54 8.53
N ALA A 139 0.99 -1.40 7.99
CA ALA A 139 1.23 -1.23 6.56
C ALA A 139 2.33 -2.17 6.05
N ALA A 140 3.44 -2.29 6.78
CA ALA A 140 4.54 -3.18 6.43
C ALA A 140 4.12 -4.66 6.44
N VAL A 141 3.43 -5.10 7.49
CA VAL A 141 2.93 -6.47 7.61
C VAL A 141 1.91 -6.78 6.51
N THR A 142 1.03 -5.82 6.18
CA THR A 142 0.00 -6.00 5.12
C THR A 142 0.61 -6.39 3.76
N VAL A 143 1.87 -6.02 3.48
CA VAL A 143 2.51 -6.25 2.17
C VAL A 143 3.71 -7.21 2.25
N GLN A 144 3.88 -7.89 3.38
CA GLN A 144 4.95 -8.87 3.55
C GLN A 144 4.66 -10.11 2.71
N ASN A 145 5.69 -10.75 2.15
CA ASN A 145 5.59 -11.96 1.33
C ASN A 145 4.67 -11.78 0.09
N PRO A 146 4.99 -10.84 -0.84
CA PRO A 146 4.25 -10.71 -2.09
C PRO A 146 4.25 -12.03 -2.89
N PRO A 147 3.26 -12.28 -3.77
CA PRO A 147 2.41 -11.27 -4.42
C PRO A 147 1.05 -11.01 -3.73
N HIS A 148 0.58 -9.76 -3.80
CA HIS A 148 -0.64 -9.27 -3.13
C HIS A 148 -1.57 -8.53 -4.09
N SER A 149 -2.88 -8.58 -3.83
CA SER A 149 -3.89 -7.94 -4.67
C SER A 149 -3.75 -6.42 -4.69
N LEU A 150 -4.27 -5.78 -5.74
CA LEU A 150 -4.34 -4.32 -5.82
C LEU A 150 -4.96 -3.70 -4.55
N LYS A 151 -6.01 -4.32 -4.02
CA LYS A 151 -6.72 -3.85 -2.83
C LYS A 151 -5.83 -3.89 -1.58
N VAL A 152 -5.00 -4.92 -1.43
CA VAL A 152 -4.04 -5.04 -0.31
C VAL A 152 -2.99 -3.91 -0.38
N TRP A 153 -2.41 -3.66 -1.56
CA TRP A 153 -1.46 -2.55 -1.75
C TRP A 153 -2.09 -1.17 -1.48
N GLN A 154 -3.35 -0.96 -1.88
CA GLN A 154 -4.09 0.27 -1.57
C GLN A 154 -4.24 0.48 -0.07
N ARG A 155 -4.62 -0.55 0.69
CA ARG A 155 -4.75 -0.46 2.16
C ARG A 155 -3.42 -0.12 2.82
N ALA A 156 -2.33 -0.75 2.39
CA ALA A 156 -1.00 -0.46 2.93
C ALA A 156 -0.55 0.97 2.60
N SER A 157 -0.79 1.43 1.36
CA SER A 157 -0.53 2.81 0.94
C SER A 157 -1.29 3.82 1.80
N GLN A 158 -2.58 3.58 2.09
CA GLN A 158 -3.39 4.45 2.95
C GLN A 158 -2.85 4.52 4.39
N LYS A 159 -2.46 3.37 4.97
CA LYS A 159 -1.89 3.33 6.32
C LYS A 159 -0.56 4.08 6.40
N TRP A 160 0.33 3.92 5.41
CA TRP A 160 1.57 4.69 5.34
C TRP A 160 1.31 6.20 5.24
N ALA A 161 0.37 6.63 4.39
CA ALA A 161 0.00 8.04 4.26
C ALA A 161 -0.55 8.61 5.58
N ALA A 162 -1.39 7.86 6.30
CA ALA A 162 -1.91 8.25 7.60
C ALA A 162 -0.80 8.34 8.67
N ALA A 163 0.14 7.40 8.70
CA ALA A 163 1.30 7.45 9.58
C ALA A 163 2.17 8.69 9.32
N ILE A 164 2.41 9.02 8.05
CA ILE A 164 3.14 10.23 7.63
C ILE A 164 2.42 11.50 8.09
N ALA A 165 1.10 11.57 7.94
CA ALA A 165 0.31 12.72 8.36
C ALA A 165 0.38 12.96 9.89
N LEU A 166 0.35 11.89 10.68
CA LEU A 166 0.52 11.98 12.13
C LEU A 166 1.90 12.53 12.51
N LEU A 167 2.98 12.00 11.91
CA LEU A 167 4.33 12.48 12.21
C LEU A 167 4.58 13.92 11.73
N ALA A 168 3.94 14.34 10.64
CA ALA A 168 4.05 15.71 10.12
C ALA A 168 3.37 16.75 11.04
N THR A 169 2.47 16.32 11.91
CA THR A 169 1.71 17.20 12.83
C THR A 169 2.21 17.12 14.29
N VAL A 170 3.35 16.46 14.53
CA VAL A 170 3.98 16.40 15.85
C VAL A 170 4.43 17.80 16.28
N PRO A 171 3.97 18.30 17.45
CA PRO A 171 4.40 19.59 17.98
C PRO A 171 5.93 19.68 18.12
N PRO A 172 6.54 20.82 17.73
CA PRO A 172 7.97 21.00 17.86
C PRO A 172 8.39 21.12 19.33
N LYS A 173 9.68 20.87 19.62
CA LYS A 173 10.30 21.03 20.95
C LYS A 173 9.71 20.10 22.03
N THR A 174 9.18 18.95 21.61
CA THR A 174 8.75 17.85 22.48
C THR A 174 9.84 16.79 22.58
N SER A 175 9.77 15.88 23.56
CA SER A 175 10.80 14.83 23.73
C SER A 175 10.90 13.88 22.54
N VAL A 176 9.84 13.77 21.75
CA VAL A 176 9.75 12.86 20.59
C VAL A 176 9.94 13.57 19.25
N THR A 177 10.29 14.86 19.22
CA THR A 177 10.42 15.63 17.98
C THR A 177 11.44 15.02 17.03
N GLU A 178 12.64 14.69 17.51
CA GLU A 178 13.72 14.19 16.67
C GLU A 178 13.43 12.78 16.14
N THR A 179 12.96 11.88 17.01
CA THR A 179 12.51 10.54 16.62
C THR A 179 11.40 10.59 15.57
N SER A 180 10.43 11.51 15.72
CA SER A 180 9.34 11.70 14.75
C SER A 180 9.85 12.17 13.39
N ARG A 181 10.81 13.10 13.35
CA ARG A 181 11.44 13.58 12.11
C ARG A 181 12.21 12.49 11.40
N SER A 182 13.03 11.73 12.13
CA SER A 182 13.77 10.60 11.59
C SER A 182 12.83 9.55 10.98
N LYS A 183 11.77 9.15 11.72
CA LYS A 183 10.78 8.20 11.21
C LYS A 183 9.99 8.73 10.01
N LEU A 184 9.71 10.03 9.96
CA LEU A 184 9.00 10.64 8.83
C LEU A 184 9.78 10.45 7.52
N VAL A 185 11.11 10.58 7.54
CA VAL A 185 11.95 10.29 6.36
C VAL A 185 11.83 8.83 5.96
N THR A 186 12.00 7.89 6.91
CA THR A 186 11.87 6.45 6.65
C THR A 186 10.49 6.08 6.10
N TYR A 187 9.42 6.65 6.67
CA TYR A 187 8.05 6.33 6.26
C TYR A 187 7.73 6.86 4.87
N ARG A 188 8.25 8.05 4.50
CA ARG A 188 8.13 8.57 3.14
C ARG A 188 8.84 7.68 2.12
N ASN A 189 10.01 7.17 2.46
CA ASN A 189 10.73 6.22 1.61
C ASN A 189 9.93 4.92 1.42
N ASN A 190 9.44 4.32 2.50
CA ASN A 190 8.62 3.11 2.44
C ASN A 190 7.32 3.33 1.66
N PHE A 191 6.65 4.46 1.89
CA PHE A 191 5.46 4.85 1.14
C PHE A 191 5.75 4.95 -0.35
N SER A 192 6.88 5.54 -0.76
CA SER A 192 7.24 5.67 -2.18
C SER A 192 7.41 4.31 -2.87
N VAL A 193 7.97 3.32 -2.16
CA VAL A 193 8.12 1.93 -2.65
C VAL A 193 6.74 1.30 -2.83
N VAL A 194 5.88 1.40 -1.81
CA VAL A 194 4.50 0.88 -1.85
C VAL A 194 3.67 1.55 -2.94
N ALA A 195 3.78 2.87 -3.10
CA ALA A 195 3.05 3.64 -4.09
C ALA A 195 3.47 3.26 -5.53
N ARG A 196 4.77 3.02 -5.74
CA ARG A 196 5.29 2.52 -7.02
C ARG A 196 4.74 1.13 -7.32
N ARG A 197 4.77 0.23 -6.34
CA ARG A 197 4.21 -1.12 -6.53
C ARG A 197 2.71 -1.09 -6.81
N LEU A 198 1.97 -0.24 -6.09
CA LEU A 198 0.55 -0.01 -6.32
C LEU A 198 0.25 0.43 -7.76
N GLN A 199 1.11 1.26 -8.36
CA GLN A 199 0.99 1.67 -9.75
C GLN A 199 1.19 0.49 -10.71
N THR A 200 2.18 -0.38 -10.45
CA THR A 200 2.39 -1.62 -11.22
C THR A 200 1.14 -2.52 -11.19
N GLU A 201 0.54 -2.73 -10.01
CA GLU A 201 -0.68 -3.55 -9.88
C GLU A 201 -1.87 -2.94 -10.64
N ARG A 202 -2.01 -1.60 -10.64
CA ARG A 202 -3.04 -0.90 -11.44
C ARG A 202 -2.81 -1.08 -12.93
N ALA A 203 -1.56 -1.02 -13.39
CA ALA A 203 -1.23 -1.24 -14.79
C ALA A 203 -1.50 -2.69 -15.22
N ALA A 204 -1.15 -3.66 -14.38
CA ALA A 204 -1.47 -5.07 -14.57
C ALA A 204 -2.98 -5.29 -14.71
N GLU A 205 -3.79 -4.78 -13.78
CA GLU A 205 -5.25 -4.94 -13.82
C GLU A 205 -5.86 -4.30 -15.08
N ARG A 206 -5.41 -3.09 -15.47
CA ARG A 206 -5.87 -2.44 -16.71
C ARG A 206 -5.51 -3.25 -17.96
N ALA A 207 -4.31 -3.84 -18.01
CA ALA A 207 -3.89 -4.68 -19.12
C ALA A 207 -4.78 -5.93 -19.19
N VAL A 208 -4.97 -6.63 -18.07
CA VAL A 208 -5.87 -7.81 -18.00
C VAL A 208 -7.28 -7.46 -18.44
N GLN A 209 -7.86 -6.34 -17.99
CA GLN A 209 -9.20 -5.91 -18.39
C GLN A 209 -9.34 -5.66 -19.90
N GLN A 210 -8.31 -5.09 -20.54
CA GLN A 210 -8.32 -4.87 -21.99
C GLN A 210 -8.31 -6.19 -22.78
N PHE A 211 -7.49 -7.15 -22.34
CA PHE A 211 -7.43 -8.48 -22.94
C PHE A 211 -8.73 -9.26 -22.71
N ALA A 212 -9.28 -9.22 -21.49
CA ALA A 212 -10.54 -9.86 -21.15
C ALA A 212 -11.69 -9.31 -22.02
N LYS A 213 -11.79 -7.99 -22.15
CA LYS A 213 -12.79 -7.34 -23.01
C LYS A 213 -12.70 -7.81 -24.47
N PHE A 214 -11.48 -7.89 -25.01
CA PHE A 214 -11.29 -8.37 -26.38
C PHE A 214 -11.67 -9.84 -26.53
N THR A 215 -11.26 -10.69 -25.58
CA THR A 215 -11.60 -12.12 -25.55
C THR A 215 -13.12 -12.31 -25.53
N SER A 216 -13.84 -11.60 -24.65
CA SER A 216 -15.30 -11.66 -24.61
C SER A 216 -15.96 -11.19 -25.91
N THR A 217 -15.35 -10.20 -26.58
CA THR A 217 -15.82 -9.74 -27.89
C THR A 217 -15.64 -10.83 -28.94
N LEU A 218 -14.47 -11.48 -29.01
CA LEU A 218 -14.21 -12.58 -29.95
C LEU A 218 -15.16 -13.76 -29.72
N VAL A 219 -15.40 -14.16 -28.47
CA VAL A 219 -16.35 -15.23 -28.13
C VAL A 219 -17.76 -14.86 -28.60
N SER A 220 -18.23 -13.64 -28.32
CA SER A 220 -19.55 -13.18 -28.76
C SER A 220 -19.69 -13.18 -30.29
N LEU A 221 -18.65 -12.71 -30.99
CA LEU A 221 -18.61 -12.66 -32.44
C LEU A 221 -18.56 -14.06 -33.07
N GLN A 222 -17.86 -15.01 -32.44
CA GLN A 222 -17.88 -16.42 -32.83
C GLN A 222 -19.30 -17.00 -32.70
N THR A 223 -19.97 -16.82 -31.57
CA THR A 223 -21.35 -17.32 -31.38
C THR A 223 -22.31 -16.73 -32.42
N GLN A 224 -22.23 -15.42 -32.69
CA GLN A 224 -23.05 -14.78 -33.72
C GLN A 224 -22.73 -15.32 -35.12
N ALA A 225 -21.44 -15.56 -35.43
CA ALA A 225 -21.02 -16.11 -36.71
C ALA A 225 -21.45 -17.57 -36.91
N GLU A 226 -21.57 -18.35 -35.82
CA GLU A 226 -22.17 -19.70 -35.84
C GLU A 226 -23.67 -19.63 -36.14
N MET A 227 -24.37 -18.61 -35.64
CA MET A 227 -25.79 -18.36 -35.91
C MET A 227 -26.06 -17.68 -37.26
N GLY A 228 -25.03 -17.33 -38.03
CA GLY A 228 -25.17 -16.61 -39.30
C GLY A 228 -25.67 -15.17 -39.16
N THR A 229 -25.51 -14.55 -37.98
CA THR A 229 -26.05 -13.21 -37.67
C THR A 229 -25.02 -12.08 -37.80
N THR A 230 -23.79 -12.39 -38.21
CA THR A 230 -22.71 -11.41 -38.39
C THR A 230 -22.55 -10.98 -39.84
N ARG A 231 -22.12 -9.72 -40.04
CA ARG A 231 -21.71 -9.21 -41.36
C ARG A 231 -20.50 -9.95 -41.93
N TYR A 232 -19.60 -10.41 -41.06
CA TYR A 232 -18.36 -11.10 -41.42
C TYR A 232 -18.42 -12.57 -40.97
N PRO A 233 -17.90 -13.54 -41.75
CA PRO A 233 -17.98 -14.96 -41.38
C PRO A 233 -17.19 -15.39 -40.13
N LEU A 234 -16.23 -14.57 -39.68
CA LEU A 234 -15.54 -14.72 -38.40
C LEU A 234 -16.13 -13.85 -37.29
N GLY A 235 -17.16 -13.07 -37.60
CA GLY A 235 -17.72 -12.03 -36.77
C GLY A 235 -16.89 -10.75 -36.69
N ILE A 236 -15.59 -10.78 -37.03
CA ILE A 236 -14.71 -9.61 -37.09
C ILE A 236 -14.03 -9.50 -38.47
N ASP A 237 -13.84 -8.29 -38.98
CA ASP A 237 -12.98 -8.07 -40.15
C ASP A 237 -11.51 -7.97 -39.77
N TYR A 238 -10.65 -8.27 -40.75
CA TYR A 238 -9.21 -8.32 -40.58
C TYR A 238 -8.59 -6.99 -40.12
N SER A 239 -9.08 -5.85 -40.61
CA SER A 239 -8.54 -4.54 -40.26
C SER A 239 -8.81 -4.23 -38.78
N ASN A 240 -10.05 -4.45 -38.34
CA ASN A 240 -10.45 -4.28 -36.95
C ASN A 240 -9.72 -5.24 -36.01
N TYR A 241 -9.53 -6.49 -36.44
CA TYR A 241 -8.72 -7.46 -35.68
C TYR A 241 -7.28 -6.98 -35.51
N ARG A 242 -6.60 -6.64 -36.61
CA ARG A 242 -5.21 -6.14 -36.60
C ARG A 242 -5.08 -4.90 -35.71
N GLN A 243 -5.98 -3.93 -35.85
CA GLN A 243 -5.98 -2.72 -35.01
C GLN A 243 -6.10 -3.06 -33.51
N THR A 244 -6.98 -4.00 -33.17
CA THR A 244 -7.20 -4.39 -31.77
C THR A 244 -5.98 -5.12 -31.20
N VAL A 245 -5.37 -6.04 -31.94
CA VAL A 245 -4.16 -6.72 -31.48
C VAL A 245 -3.00 -5.72 -31.29
N GLN A 246 -2.87 -4.73 -32.17
CA GLN A 246 -1.89 -3.66 -31.97
C GLN A 246 -2.19 -2.82 -30.71
N ALA A 247 -3.46 -2.55 -30.41
CA ALA A 247 -3.84 -1.88 -29.17
C ALA A 247 -3.47 -2.71 -27.92
N LEU A 248 -3.67 -4.04 -27.97
CA LEU A 248 -3.28 -4.96 -26.90
C LEU A 248 -1.76 -5.05 -26.72
N LYS A 249 -0.99 -5.06 -27.81
CA LYS A 249 0.48 -4.93 -27.75
C LYS A 249 0.88 -3.64 -27.05
N GLY A 250 0.28 -2.52 -27.44
CA GLY A 250 0.51 -1.24 -26.78
C GLY A 250 0.14 -1.26 -25.29
N ALA A 251 -0.90 -2.02 -24.90
CA ALA A 251 -1.24 -2.22 -23.50
C ALA A 251 -0.18 -3.02 -22.73
N LEU A 252 0.30 -4.12 -23.32
CA LEU A 252 1.37 -4.93 -22.75
C LEU A 252 2.67 -4.13 -22.62
N THR A 253 3.06 -3.37 -23.65
CA THR A 253 4.26 -2.51 -23.62
C THR A 253 4.17 -1.42 -22.55
N ARG A 254 2.99 -0.80 -22.36
CA ARG A 254 2.79 0.16 -21.25
C ARG A 254 2.93 -0.53 -19.89
N PHE A 255 2.45 -1.76 -19.76
CA PHE A 255 2.63 -2.52 -18.53
C PHE A 255 4.11 -2.90 -18.32
N GLU A 256 4.85 -3.27 -19.37
CA GLU A 256 6.29 -3.58 -19.31
C GLU A 256 7.17 -2.42 -18.81
N GLN A 257 6.71 -1.18 -18.98
CA GLN A 257 7.40 0.00 -18.46
C GLN A 257 7.34 0.10 -16.93
N GLU A 258 6.43 -0.63 -16.29
CA GLU A 258 6.32 -0.66 -14.84
C GLU A 258 7.44 -1.51 -14.21
N PRO A 259 7.93 -1.11 -13.02
CA PRO A 259 8.95 -1.87 -12.29
C PRO A 259 8.51 -3.31 -12.05
N GLU A 260 9.42 -4.26 -12.29
CA GLU A 260 9.18 -5.70 -12.10
C GLU A 260 8.04 -6.31 -12.92
N ALA A 261 7.48 -5.59 -13.91
CA ALA A 261 6.36 -6.05 -14.72
C ALA A 261 6.60 -7.42 -15.36
N ILE A 262 7.81 -7.68 -15.88
CA ILE A 262 8.17 -8.97 -16.50
C ILE A 262 8.09 -10.14 -15.51
N ARG A 263 8.34 -9.88 -14.22
CA ARG A 263 8.24 -10.87 -13.13
C ARG A 263 6.83 -10.96 -12.54
N HIS A 264 5.93 -10.08 -12.96
CA HIS A 264 4.56 -10.07 -12.47
C HIS A 264 3.80 -11.33 -12.93
N PRO A 265 2.96 -11.95 -12.08
CA PRO A 265 2.28 -13.21 -12.42
C PRO A 265 1.42 -13.15 -13.69
N VAL A 266 0.90 -11.97 -14.06
CA VAL A 266 0.04 -11.81 -15.24
C VAL A 266 0.83 -11.61 -16.54
N TYR A 267 2.12 -11.28 -16.48
CA TYR A 267 2.89 -10.90 -17.67
C TYR A 267 3.01 -12.04 -18.68
N GLN A 268 3.45 -13.22 -18.20
CA GLN A 268 3.66 -14.38 -19.07
C GLN A 268 2.37 -14.84 -19.78
N PRO A 269 1.22 -14.99 -19.09
CA PRO A 269 -0.03 -15.30 -19.77
C PRO A 269 -0.45 -14.24 -20.81
N LEU A 270 -0.34 -12.94 -20.50
CA LEU A 270 -0.69 -11.89 -21.47
C LEU A 270 0.23 -11.89 -22.69
N SER A 271 1.53 -12.12 -22.49
CA SER A 271 2.50 -12.28 -23.59
C SER A 271 2.16 -13.49 -24.47
N ALA A 272 1.80 -14.62 -23.87
CA ALA A 272 1.36 -15.81 -24.61
C ALA A 272 0.08 -15.55 -25.43
N ALA A 273 -0.89 -14.82 -24.87
CA ALA A 273 -2.10 -14.43 -25.60
C ALA A 273 -1.80 -13.53 -26.81
N ILE A 274 -0.86 -12.58 -26.70
CA ILE A 274 -0.39 -11.79 -27.85
C ILE A 274 0.22 -12.68 -28.93
N ALA A 275 1.06 -13.65 -28.55
CA ALA A 275 1.67 -14.56 -29.51
C ALA A 275 0.61 -15.36 -30.29
N ASP A 276 -0.47 -15.78 -29.63
CA ASP A 276 -1.60 -16.44 -30.29
C ASP A 276 -2.33 -15.51 -31.26
N TYR A 277 -2.63 -14.28 -30.84
CA TYR A 277 -3.30 -13.32 -31.71
C TYR A 277 -2.45 -12.91 -32.91
N ASP A 278 -1.14 -12.81 -32.75
CA ASP A 278 -0.21 -12.57 -33.85
C ASP A 278 -0.12 -13.76 -34.79
N PHE A 279 -0.20 -14.98 -34.26
CA PHE A 279 -0.19 -16.17 -35.08
C PHE A 279 -1.40 -16.21 -36.02
N VAL A 280 -2.59 -15.82 -35.56
CA VAL A 280 -3.78 -15.66 -36.43
C VAL A 280 -3.52 -14.65 -37.55
N GLN A 281 -2.92 -13.49 -37.25
CA GLN A 281 -2.56 -12.52 -38.30
C GLN A 281 -1.59 -13.12 -39.32
N SER A 282 -0.59 -13.88 -38.86
CA SER A 282 0.39 -14.51 -39.75
C SER A 282 -0.25 -15.53 -40.71
N VAL A 283 -1.26 -16.28 -40.23
CA VAL A 283 -2.04 -17.23 -41.04
C VAL A 283 -2.82 -16.47 -42.12
N TRP A 284 -3.49 -15.38 -41.75
CA TRP A 284 -4.24 -14.56 -42.71
C TRP A 284 -3.33 -13.84 -43.71
N ASP A 285 -2.20 -13.29 -43.27
CA ASP A 285 -1.22 -12.61 -44.13
C ASP A 285 -0.61 -13.57 -45.16
N SER A 286 -0.28 -14.79 -44.73
CA SER A 286 0.24 -15.84 -45.60
C SER A 286 -0.78 -16.23 -46.67
N TYR A 287 -2.06 -16.31 -46.30
CA TYR A 287 -3.13 -16.59 -47.26
C TYR A 287 -3.35 -15.47 -48.27
N LEU A 288 -3.44 -14.22 -47.79
CA LEU A 288 -3.59 -13.04 -48.65
C LEU A 288 -2.47 -12.98 -49.68
N LYS A 289 -1.23 -13.19 -49.23
CA LYS A 289 -0.05 -13.24 -50.11
C LYS A 289 -0.17 -14.35 -51.15
N HIS A 290 -0.57 -15.56 -50.74
CA HIS A 290 -0.75 -16.68 -51.66
C HIS A 290 -1.81 -16.40 -52.74
N LYS A 291 -2.91 -15.76 -52.36
CA LYS A 291 -3.99 -15.39 -53.30
C LYS A 291 -3.70 -14.17 -54.14
N GLN A 292 -2.59 -13.47 -53.91
CA GLN A 292 -2.31 -12.14 -54.49
C GLN A 292 -3.50 -11.19 -54.31
N ALA A 293 -4.24 -11.35 -53.20
CA ALA A 293 -5.49 -10.66 -52.95
C ALA A 293 -5.25 -9.48 -52.02
N ASN A 294 -6.03 -8.41 -52.20
CA ASN A 294 -6.08 -7.31 -51.25
C ASN A 294 -7.07 -7.63 -50.11
N ILE A 295 -7.08 -6.80 -49.07
CA ILE A 295 -7.94 -7.01 -47.89
C ILE A 295 -9.44 -7.02 -48.19
N SER A 296 -9.90 -6.52 -49.36
CA SER A 296 -11.33 -6.53 -49.69
C SER A 296 -11.85 -7.95 -50.02
N TRP A 297 -10.97 -8.88 -50.39
CA TRP A 297 -11.31 -10.30 -50.54
C TRP A 297 -11.69 -10.97 -49.22
N LEU A 298 -11.19 -10.47 -48.09
CA LEU A 298 -11.51 -10.97 -46.76
C LEU A 298 -12.96 -10.67 -46.33
N ASN A 299 -13.67 -9.84 -47.09
CA ASN A 299 -15.06 -9.50 -46.82
C ASN A 299 -16.05 -10.38 -47.61
N ASN A 300 -15.56 -11.28 -48.47
CA ASN A 300 -16.41 -12.26 -49.14
C ASN A 300 -16.77 -13.40 -48.18
N GLN A 301 -18.07 -13.76 -48.08
CA GLN A 301 -18.53 -14.82 -47.18
C GLN A 301 -17.87 -16.17 -47.43
N ASP A 302 -17.49 -16.46 -48.68
CA ASP A 302 -16.86 -17.72 -49.05
C ASP A 302 -15.42 -17.84 -48.51
N PHE A 303 -14.76 -16.71 -48.23
CA PHE A 303 -13.33 -16.64 -47.94
C PHE A 303 -12.91 -17.45 -46.71
N TYR A 304 -13.70 -17.42 -45.63
CA TYR A 304 -13.31 -18.06 -44.37
C TYR A 304 -13.70 -19.54 -44.28
N ASN A 305 -14.55 -20.02 -45.19
CA ASN A 305 -14.81 -21.44 -45.38
C ASN A 305 -13.70 -22.13 -46.22
N LEU A 306 -12.71 -21.36 -46.70
CA LEU A 306 -11.62 -21.89 -47.51
C LEU A 306 -10.65 -22.73 -46.70
N LEU A 307 -10.12 -23.74 -47.38
CA LEU A 307 -9.04 -24.58 -46.91
C LEU A 307 -7.70 -24.00 -47.38
N ILE A 308 -6.80 -23.69 -46.44
CA ILE A 308 -5.44 -23.22 -46.72
C ILE A 308 -4.46 -24.39 -46.65
N PRO A 309 -3.60 -24.59 -47.67
CA PRO A 309 -2.48 -25.53 -47.59
C PRO A 309 -1.60 -25.31 -46.36
N LEU A 310 -1.27 -26.39 -45.64
CA LEU A 310 -0.36 -26.33 -44.49
C LEU A 310 1.03 -25.78 -44.87
N THR A 311 1.45 -25.94 -46.13
CA THR A 311 2.73 -25.43 -46.65
C THR A 311 2.83 -23.91 -46.69
N LEU A 312 1.72 -23.19 -46.54
CA LEU A 312 1.70 -21.72 -46.54
C LEU A 312 1.82 -21.12 -45.14
N ILE A 313 1.73 -21.92 -44.09
CA ILE A 313 1.75 -21.46 -42.70
C ILE A 313 2.82 -22.21 -41.93
N ASP A 314 3.20 -21.71 -40.76
CA ASP A 314 4.08 -22.46 -39.85
C ASP A 314 3.31 -23.65 -39.27
N SER A 315 3.28 -24.74 -40.04
CA SER A 315 2.56 -25.95 -39.71
C SER A 315 3.13 -26.66 -38.48
N ALA A 316 4.42 -26.46 -38.18
CA ALA A 316 5.04 -27.05 -37.00
C ALA A 316 4.44 -26.43 -35.73
N THR A 317 4.45 -25.10 -35.64
CA THR A 317 3.82 -24.37 -34.53
C THR A 317 2.33 -24.66 -34.45
N LEU A 318 1.64 -24.66 -35.61
CA LEU A 318 0.21 -24.91 -35.69
C LEU A 318 -0.18 -26.26 -35.07
N LEU A 319 0.48 -27.34 -35.52
CA LEU A 319 0.14 -28.70 -35.13
C LEU A 319 0.65 -29.04 -33.72
N GLN A 320 1.72 -28.38 -33.26
CA GLN A 320 2.24 -28.58 -31.91
C GLN A 320 1.36 -27.90 -30.85
N LYS A 321 0.82 -26.71 -31.14
CA LYS A 321 0.18 -25.85 -30.13
C LYS A 321 -1.34 -25.88 -30.15
N TYR A 322 -1.96 -26.15 -31.31
CA TYR A 322 -3.41 -25.99 -31.50
C TYR A 322 -4.06 -27.27 -32.03
N LYS A 323 -5.30 -27.54 -31.60
CA LYS A 323 -6.04 -28.76 -31.98
C LYS A 323 -6.78 -28.58 -33.31
N VAL A 324 -6.05 -28.25 -34.37
CA VAL A 324 -6.66 -28.00 -35.68
C VAL A 324 -7.00 -29.29 -36.45
N LYS A 325 -8.14 -29.30 -37.14
CA LYS A 325 -8.53 -30.38 -38.05
C LYS A 325 -7.82 -30.24 -39.40
N ILE A 326 -7.14 -31.31 -39.82
CA ILE A 326 -6.50 -31.40 -41.13
C ILE A 326 -7.49 -32.02 -42.13
N TYR A 327 -7.59 -31.40 -43.30
CA TYR A 327 -8.40 -31.84 -44.43
C TYR A 327 -7.49 -32.27 -45.57
N GLN A 328 -7.73 -33.45 -46.12
CA GLN A 328 -7.04 -33.91 -47.33
C GLN A 328 -7.84 -33.44 -48.55
N ALA A 329 -7.28 -32.52 -49.35
CA ALA A 329 -7.94 -32.00 -50.53
C ALA A 329 -6.95 -31.81 -51.67
N SER A 330 -7.20 -32.49 -52.80
CA SER A 330 -6.32 -32.46 -53.99
C SER A 330 -4.88 -32.90 -53.69
N GLY A 331 -4.70 -33.89 -52.80
CA GLY A 331 -3.39 -34.42 -52.43
C GLY A 331 -2.53 -33.51 -51.54
N VAL A 332 -3.06 -32.36 -51.11
CA VAL A 332 -2.36 -31.42 -50.22
C VAL A 332 -3.10 -31.34 -48.89
N PRO A 333 -2.42 -31.47 -47.74
CA PRO A 333 -3.06 -31.29 -46.44
C PRO A 333 -3.36 -29.81 -46.22
N LYS A 334 -4.59 -29.52 -45.80
CA LYS A 334 -5.12 -28.17 -45.61
C LYS A 334 -5.80 -28.02 -44.25
N VAL A 335 -5.96 -26.78 -43.79
CA VAL A 335 -6.74 -26.44 -42.59
C VAL A 335 -7.81 -25.41 -42.94
N SER A 336 -8.92 -25.39 -42.19
CA SER A 336 -9.95 -24.35 -42.34
C SER A 336 -9.46 -23.05 -41.72
N LEU A 337 -9.54 -21.94 -42.46
CA LEU A 337 -9.12 -20.63 -41.96
C LEU A 337 -9.94 -20.19 -40.74
N LYS A 338 -11.26 -20.41 -40.81
CA LYS A 338 -12.21 -20.10 -39.73
C LYS A 338 -11.97 -20.92 -38.47
N LEU A 339 -11.96 -22.25 -38.60
CA LEU A 339 -11.80 -23.13 -37.43
C LEU A 339 -10.41 -22.99 -36.80
N THR A 340 -9.39 -22.72 -37.61
CA THR A 340 -8.03 -22.45 -37.11
C THR A 340 -7.99 -21.18 -36.29
N ALA A 341 -8.58 -20.08 -36.77
CA ALA A 341 -8.62 -18.83 -36.02
C ALA A 341 -9.37 -18.97 -34.70
N TRP A 342 -10.51 -19.68 -34.70
CA TRP A 342 -11.29 -19.94 -33.49
C TRP A 342 -10.53 -20.76 -32.45
N GLU A 343 -9.87 -21.84 -32.85
CA GLU A 343 -9.04 -22.65 -31.95
C GLU A 343 -7.90 -21.82 -31.31
N ILE A 344 -7.24 -20.96 -32.11
CA ILE A 344 -6.18 -20.09 -31.60
C ILE A 344 -6.74 -19.02 -30.66
N TRP A 345 -7.91 -18.44 -30.95
CA TRP A 345 -8.58 -17.49 -30.06
C TRP A 345 -9.02 -18.13 -28.75
N GLU A 346 -9.48 -19.38 -28.78
CA GLU A 346 -9.79 -20.13 -27.56
C GLU A 346 -8.53 -20.33 -26.70
N GLN A 347 -7.41 -20.70 -27.32
CA GLN A 347 -6.12 -20.81 -26.62
C GLN A 347 -5.67 -19.46 -26.02
N ALA A 348 -5.79 -18.37 -26.77
CA ALA A 348 -5.50 -17.02 -26.28
C ALA A 348 -6.40 -16.66 -25.08
N GLY A 349 -7.70 -16.99 -25.17
CA GLY A 349 -8.67 -16.79 -24.10
C GLY A 349 -8.29 -17.54 -22.82
N ARG A 350 -7.84 -18.80 -22.92
CA ARG A 350 -7.32 -19.56 -21.77
C ARG A 350 -6.15 -18.85 -21.09
N HIS A 351 -5.24 -18.24 -21.85
CA HIS A 351 -4.14 -17.46 -21.27
C HIS A 351 -4.65 -16.18 -20.57
N VAL A 352 -5.64 -15.51 -21.14
CA VAL A 352 -6.29 -14.34 -20.52
C VAL A 352 -7.01 -14.71 -19.24
N ASP A 353 -7.72 -15.84 -19.20
CA ASP A 353 -8.38 -16.35 -18.00
C ASP A 353 -7.38 -16.63 -16.88
N VAL A 354 -6.22 -17.23 -17.20
CA VAL A 354 -5.12 -17.41 -16.23
C VAL A 354 -4.62 -16.07 -15.70
N ALA A 355 -4.47 -15.05 -16.55
CA ALA A 355 -4.09 -13.71 -16.13
C ALA A 355 -5.13 -13.08 -15.18
N GLN A 356 -6.41 -13.24 -15.50
CA GLN A 356 -7.54 -12.73 -14.74
C GLN A 356 -7.69 -13.44 -13.38
N GLN A 357 -7.49 -14.75 -13.35
CA GLN A 357 -7.41 -15.50 -12.09
C GLN A 357 -6.25 -14.96 -11.24
N ARG A 358 -5.04 -14.85 -11.80
CA ARG A 358 -3.86 -14.37 -11.06
C ARG A 358 -4.00 -12.96 -10.51
N VAL A 359 -4.65 -12.04 -11.22
CA VAL A 359 -4.91 -10.69 -10.69
C VAL A 359 -5.96 -10.69 -9.58
N SER A 360 -6.85 -11.68 -9.57
CA SER A 360 -7.94 -11.81 -8.59
C SER A 360 -7.54 -12.63 -7.35
N THR A 361 -6.65 -13.62 -7.50
CA THR A 361 -6.23 -14.56 -6.46
C THR A 361 -4.90 -14.23 -5.81
N GLN A 362 -4.22 -13.16 -6.25
CA GLN A 362 -3.13 -12.57 -5.47
C GLN A 362 -3.62 -12.40 -4.02
N VAL A 363 -3.01 -13.15 -3.11
CA VAL A 363 -3.70 -13.69 -1.94
C VAL A 363 -4.23 -12.57 -1.04
N ASP A 364 -5.54 -12.57 -0.78
CA ASP A 364 -6.19 -11.69 0.20
C ASP A 364 -6.03 -12.28 1.62
N GLU A 365 -4.82 -12.74 1.98
CA GLU A 365 -4.49 -13.45 3.23
C GLU A 365 -4.44 -12.55 4.47
N ALA A 366 -5.16 -11.42 4.45
CA ALA A 366 -5.35 -10.56 5.61
C ALA A 366 -6.43 -11.09 6.58
N SER A 367 -7.02 -12.26 6.33
CA SER A 367 -8.09 -12.85 7.16
C SER A 367 -7.71 -14.12 7.94
N VAL A 368 -6.46 -14.61 7.87
CA VAL A 368 -6.05 -15.86 8.58
C VAL A 368 -4.92 -15.64 9.61
N GLN A 369 -4.81 -14.44 10.19
CA GLN A 369 -4.08 -14.25 11.45
C GLN A 369 -4.89 -13.39 12.43
N SER A 370 -6.13 -13.81 12.70
CA SER A 370 -6.61 -13.80 14.09
C SER A 370 -6.22 -15.16 14.68
N PHE A 371 -5.77 -15.17 15.94
CA PHE A 371 -5.18 -16.30 16.66
C PHE A 371 -3.68 -16.57 16.39
N HIS A 372 -2.83 -15.74 17.00
CA HIS A 372 -2.03 -16.21 18.14
C HIS A 372 -2.00 -15.12 19.20
N SER A 373 -2.78 -15.33 20.26
CA SER A 373 -2.49 -14.78 21.58
C SER A 373 -1.13 -15.31 22.02
N MET A 374 -0.20 -14.44 22.42
CA MET A 374 0.76 -14.67 23.51
C MET A 374 1.71 -13.47 23.66
N PHE A 375 1.67 -12.89 24.86
CA PHE A 375 2.61 -11.94 25.50
C PHE A 375 2.53 -10.45 25.15
#